data_AF-A0A0G0D8U6-F1
#
_entry.id   AF-A0A0G0D8U6-F1
#
_cell.length_a   1.000
_cell.length_b   1.000
_cell.length_c   1.000
_cell.angle_alpha   90.00
_cell.angle_beta   90.00
_cell.angle_gamma   90.00
#
_symmetry.space_group_name_H-M   'P 1'
#
loop_
_entity.id
_entity.type
_entity.pdbx_description
1 polymer ?
#
loop_
_entity_poly.entity_id
_entity_poly.type
_entity_poly.pdbx_seq_one_letter_code
_entity_poly.pdbx_strand_id
1 'polypeptide(L)' 'MLSKAALESFKKIYFEEFKVLLSDETADMKGKELLQFISLIYKPTTQNNSIAVTTADTNTSNSKNMVVQ' A
#
# COMPACT_ATOMS: atom_id res chain seq x y z
N MET A 1 -4.65 -1.91 -17.73
CA MET A 1 -4.03 -3.15 -18.26
C MET A 1 -2.80 -3.45 -17.44
N LEU A 2 -2.42 -4.72 -17.32
CA LEU A 2 -1.16 -5.14 -16.73
C LEU A 2 0.03 -4.67 -17.58
N SER A 3 1.20 -4.56 -16.96
CA SER A 3 2.42 -4.31 -17.71
C SER A 3 2.78 -5.53 -18.57
N LYS A 4 3.51 -5.32 -19.67
CA LYS A 4 3.95 -6.41 -20.55
C LYS A 4 4.73 -7.49 -19.79
N ALA A 5 5.63 -7.08 -18.89
CA ALA A 5 6.40 -8.02 -18.09
C ALA A 5 5.52 -8.86 -17.15
N ALA A 6 4.51 -8.23 -16.53
CA ALA A 6 3.55 -8.94 -15.68
C ALA A 6 2.69 -9.91 -16.49
N LEU A 7 2.26 -9.50 -17.69
CA LEU A 7 1.46 -10.33 -18.59
C LEU A 7 2.21 -11.58 -19.04
N GLU A 8 3.46 -11.44 -19.49
CA GLU A 8 4.29 -12.57 -19.91
C GLU A 8 4.61 -13.51 -18.76
N SER A 9 4.91 -12.96 -17.58
CA SER A 9 5.16 -13.75 -16.38
C SER A 9 3.90 -14.54 -15.96
N PHE A 10 2.74 -13.89 -16.01
CA PHE A 10 1.47 -14.52 -15.68
C PHE A 10 1.13 -15.66 -16.65
N LYS A 11 1.27 -15.44 -17.96
CA LYS A 11 1.07 -16.49 -18.98
C LYS A 11 2.00 -17.68 -18.75
N LYS A 12 3.27 -17.42 -18.46
CA LYS A 12 4.26 -18.47 -18.21
C LYS A 12 3.84 -19.34 -17.02
N ILE A 13 3.55 -18.73 -15.88
CA ILE A 13 3.13 -19.46 -14.67
C ILE A 13 1.82 -20.23 -14.93
N TYR A 14 0.85 -19.59 -15.58
CA TYR A 14 -0.43 -20.23 -15.90
C TYR A 14 -0.25 -21.45 -16.80
N PHE A 15 0.64 -21.36 -17.79
CA PHE A 15 0.98 -22.49 -18.64
C PHE A 15 1.72 -23.59 -17.87
N GLU A 16 2.66 -23.24 -16.99
CA GLU A 16 3.38 -24.21 -16.17
C GLU A 16 2.43 -25.05 -15.30
N GLU A 17 1.43 -24.41 -14.69
CA GLU A 17 0.47 -25.06 -13.80
C GLU A 17 -0.65 -25.81 -14.54
N PHE A 18 -1.28 -25.15 -15.52
CA PHE A 18 -2.50 -25.67 -16.15
C PHE A 18 -2.29 -26.24 -17.55
N LYS A 19 -1.09 -26.08 -18.12
CA LYS A 19 -0.76 -26.45 -19.52
C LYS A 19 -1.66 -25.77 -20.56
N VAL A 20 -2.23 -24.60 -20.22
CA VAL A 20 -3.08 -23.79 -21.10
C VAL A 20 -2.35 -22.52 -21.53
N LEU A 21 -2.30 -22.27 -22.84
CA LEU A 21 -1.81 -21.02 -23.40
C LEU A 21 -2.91 -19.96 -23.36
N LEU A 22 -2.60 -18.76 -22.89
CA LEU A 22 -3.53 -17.64 -22.80
C LEU A 22 -3.22 -16.58 -23.86
N SER A 23 -4.27 -15.98 -24.43
CA SER A 23 -4.13 -14.73 -25.18
C SER A 23 -3.79 -13.56 -24.26
N ASP A 24 -3.30 -12.47 -24.82
CA ASP A 24 -3.00 -11.24 -24.08
C ASP A 24 -4.23 -10.69 -23.36
N GLU A 25 -5.39 -10.68 -24.02
CA GLU A 25 -6.64 -10.20 -23.44
C GLU A 25 -7.10 -11.09 -22.29
N THR A 26 -6.99 -12.41 -22.46
CA THR A 26 -7.40 -13.38 -21.45
C THR A 26 -6.49 -13.31 -20.23
N ALA A 27 -5.18 -13.17 -20.45
CA ALA A 27 -4.19 -13.02 -19.38
C ALA A 27 -4.38 -11.70 -18.61
N ASP A 28 -4.69 -10.59 -19.30
CA ASP A 28 -4.96 -9.30 -18.66
C ASP A 28 -6.24 -9.34 -17.81
N MET A 29 -7.29 -9.99 -18.29
CA MET A 29 -8.53 -10.17 -17.54
C MET A 29 -8.31 -11.02 -16.28
N LYS A 30 -7.76 -12.23 -16.44
CA LYS A 30 -7.52 -13.16 -15.31
C LYS A 30 -6.52 -12.62 -14.29
N GLY A 31 -5.48 -11.93 -14.75
CA GLY A 31 -4.50 -11.34 -13.85
C GLY A 31 -5.10 -10.20 -13.01
N LYS A 32 -6.04 -9.41 -13.55
CA LYS A 32 -6.77 -8.41 -12.75
C LYS A 32 -7.73 -9.06 -11.75
N GLU A 33 -8.44 -10.11 -12.14
CA GLU A 33 -9.29 -10.88 -11.21
C GLU A 33 -8.47 -11.40 -10.03
N LEU A 34 -7.27 -11.94 -10.29
CA LEU A 34 -6.36 -12.39 -9.24
C LEU A 34 -5.97 -11.24 -8.28
N LEU A 35 -5.62 -10.06 -8.80
CA LEU A 35 -5.27 -8.91 -7.97
C LEU A 35 -6.46 -8.43 -7.11
N GLN A 36 -7.69 -8.55 -7.61
CA GLN A 36 -8.89 -8.27 -6.83
C GLN A 36 -9.05 -9.26 -5.67
N PHE A 37 -8.75 -10.55 -5.86
CA PHE A 37 -8.77 -11.50 -4.75
C PHE A 37 -7.68 -11.22 -3.72
N ILE A 38 -6.49 -10.82 -4.17
CA ILE A 38 -5.38 -10.48 -3.27
C ILE A 38 -5.78 -9.31 -2.36
N SER A 39 -6.48 -8.29 -2.86
CA SER A 39 -6.89 -7.15 -2.02
C SER A 39 -7.92 -7.52 -0.95
N LEU A 40 -8.69 -8.58 -1.14
CA LEU A 40 -9.63 -9.09 -0.14
C LEU A 40 -8.92 -9.83 1.00
N ILE A 41 -7.88 -10.60 0.68
CA ILE A 41 -7.16 -11.44 1.65
C ILE A 41 -6.00 -10.68 2.32
N TYR A 42 -5.36 -9.76 1.61
CA TYR A 42 -4.24 -9.00 2.11
C TYR A 42 -4.73 -7.66 2.67
N LYS A 43 -5.06 -7.65 3.97
CA LYS A 43 -5.30 -6.42 4.71
C LYS A 43 -3.95 -5.87 5.18
N PRO A 44 -3.55 -4.65 4.80
CA PRO A 44 -2.35 -4.05 5.36
C PRO A 44 -2.53 -3.98 6.88
N THR A 45 -1.64 -4.65 7.62
CA THR A 45 -1.56 -4.46 9.06
C THR A 45 -1.14 -3.02 9.30
N THR A 46 -1.98 -2.23 9.96
CA THR A 46 -1.55 -0.92 10.46
C THR A 46 -0.37 -1.18 11.39
N GLN A 47 0.85 -0.90 10.91
CA GLN A 47 1.99 -0.77 11.81
C GLN A 47 1.66 0.44 12.67
N ASN A 48 1.16 0.17 13.89
CA ASN A 48 0.91 1.15 14.92
C ASN A 48 2.27 1.70 15.39
N ASN A 49 2.91 2.53 14.56
CA ASN A 49 3.84 3.52 15.08
C ASN A 49 2.99 4.66 15.65
N SER A 50 2.27 4.37 16.72
CA SER A 50 1.66 5.39 17.56
C SER A 50 2.78 6.15 18.26
N ILE A 51 3.33 7.15 17.58
CA ILE A 51 4.07 8.22 18.25
C ILE A 51 3.01 8.91 19.10
N ALA A 52 2.99 8.62 20.41
CA ALA A 52 2.11 9.29 21.35
C ALA A 52 2.50 10.78 21.39
N VAL A 53 1.88 11.57 20.52
CA VAL A 53 1.92 13.03 20.61
C VAL A 53 0.96 13.42 21.72
N THR A 54 1.48 13.55 22.93
CA THR A 54 0.78 14.26 24.01
C THR A 54 0.90 15.75 23.73
N THR A 55 -0.06 16.31 22.99
CA THR A 55 -0.27 17.76 22.96
C THR A 55 -1.00 18.17 24.24
N ALA A 56 -0.32 18.93 25.10
CA ALA A 56 -0.97 19.82 26.05
C ALA A 56 -0.50 21.26 25.74
N ASP A 57 -1.34 21.94 24.97
CA ASP A 57 -1.67 23.37 25.02
C ASP A 57 -0.53 24.41 25.09
N THR A 58 -0.32 25.05 23.94
CA THR A 58 0.20 26.40 23.82
C THR A 58 -0.80 27.42 24.39
N ASN A 59 -0.40 28.28 25.34
CA ASN A 59 -0.51 29.74 25.16
C ASN A 59 0.01 30.59 26.34
N THR A 60 0.81 31.60 25.98
CA THR A 60 0.74 33.01 26.44
C THR A 60 2.02 33.60 27.04
N SER A 61 2.65 34.40 26.17
CA SER A 61 3.27 35.71 26.38
C SER A 61 4.49 35.88 27.29
N ASN A 62 5.59 36.20 26.61
CA ASN A 62 6.62 37.13 27.07
C ASN A 62 6.03 38.35 27.79
N SER A 63 6.57 38.67 28.97
CA SER A 63 6.63 40.04 29.47
C SER A 63 8.04 40.34 29.98
N LYS A 64 8.59 41.44 29.47
CA LYS A 64 9.88 42.01 29.82
C LYS A 64 9.87 42.63 31.22
N ASN A 65 11.06 42.62 31.84
CA ASN A 65 11.67 43.69 32.65
C ASN A 65 11.47 43.75 34.19
N MET A 66 12.61 44.08 34.84
CA MET A 66 12.84 44.65 36.20
C MET A 66 12.78 43.71 37.41
N VAL A 67 13.59 43.79 38.48
CA VAL A 67 14.82 44.49 38.94
C VAL A 67 15.13 43.90 40.33
N VAL A 68 16.41 43.65 40.64
CA VAL A 68 17.10 43.73 41.97
C VAL A 68 16.52 42.99 43.20
N GLN A 69 17.35 42.13 43.81
CA GLN A 69 18.03 42.35 45.11
C GLN A 69 19.16 41.33 45.32
#